data_AF-A0A7X7NKI2-F1
#
_entry.id   AF-A0A7X7NKI2-F1
#
_cell.length_a   1.000
_cell.length_b   1.000
_cell.length_c   1.000
_cell.angle_alpha   90.00
_cell.angle_beta   90.00
_cell.angle_gamma   90.00
#
_symmetry.space_group_name_H-M   'P 1'
#
loop_
_entity.id
_entity.type
_entity.pdbx_description
1 polymer ?
#
loop_
_entity_poly.entity_id
_entity_poly.type
_entity_poly.pdbx_seq_one_letter_code
_entity_poly.pdbx_strand_id
1 'polypeptide(L)'
;MILRLWSGWTTPDLAADYDRVLDTEVAPGIVERGLPGLEQFEVWRRIAEERDDRHEFLTAMRFTDLAAVAEFTGGDPQHSVVPPRARAVLDTFDAHSRHYELRRRHV
;
A
#
# COMPACT_ATOMS: atom_id res chain seq x y z
N MET A 1 14.09 11.05 -1.35
CA MET A 1 12.80 10.52 -1.83
C MET A 1 12.78 9.01 -1.70
N ILE A 2 11.74 8.51 -1.04
CA ILE A 2 11.51 7.10 -0.74
C ILE A 2 10.28 6.61 -1.50
N LEU A 3 10.38 5.43 -2.10
CA LEU A 3 9.24 4.65 -2.57
C LEU A 3 8.95 3.57 -1.53
N ARG A 4 7.75 3.58 -0.97
CA ARG A 4 7.22 2.53 -0.09
C ARG A 4 6.30 1.64 -0.90
N LEU A 5 6.58 0.34 -0.90
CA LEU A 5 5.77 -0.68 -1.54
C LEU A 5 5.23 -1.65 -0.50
N TRP A 6 3.95 -1.98 -0.62
CA TRP A 6 3.27 -2.98 0.18
C TRP A 6 2.36 -3.80 -0.72
N SER A 7 2.35 -5.12 -0.53
CA SER A 7 1.47 -6.03 -1.25
C SER A 7 0.47 -6.72 -0.30
N GLY A 8 -0.74 -6.91 -0.79
CA GLY A 8 -1.79 -7.71 -0.17
C GLY A 8 -2.43 -8.63 -1.21
N TRP A 9 -2.83 -9.81 -0.78
CA TRP A 9 -3.46 -10.81 -1.63
C TRP A 9 -4.86 -11.10 -1.13
N THR A 10 -5.79 -11.22 -2.07
CA THR A 10 -7.18 -11.61 -1.83
C THR A 10 -7.58 -12.73 -2.78
N THR A 11 -8.59 -13.48 -2.41
CA THR A 11 -9.22 -14.48 -3.27
C THR A 11 -10.05 -13.81 -4.38
N PRO A 12 -10.39 -14.51 -5.48
CA PRO A 12 -11.18 -13.98 -6.59
C PRO A 12 -12.53 -13.41 -6.20
N ASP A 13 -13.22 -14.09 -5.28
CA ASP A 13 -14.55 -13.72 -4.79
C ASP A 13 -14.54 -12.44 -3.96
N LEU A 14 -13.44 -12.14 -3.27
CA LEU A 14 -13.29 -10.94 -2.43
C LEU A 14 -12.54 -9.79 -3.12
N ALA A 15 -11.99 -10.01 -4.32
CA ALA A 15 -11.15 -9.02 -4.99
C ALA A 15 -11.88 -7.69 -5.28
N ALA A 16 -13.15 -7.76 -5.70
CA ALA A 16 -13.95 -6.55 -5.97
C ALA A 16 -14.32 -5.80 -4.68
N ASP A 17 -14.50 -6.52 -3.57
CA ASP A 17 -14.78 -5.90 -2.28
C ASP A 17 -13.53 -5.25 -1.70
N TYR A 18 -12.37 -5.89 -1.84
CA TYR A 18 -11.11 -5.30 -1.39
C TYR A 18 -10.74 -4.04 -2.19
N ASP A 19 -10.93 -4.05 -3.51
CA ASP A 19 -10.71 -2.86 -4.36
C ASP A 19 -11.58 -1.69 -3.89
N ARG A 20 -12.85 -1.96 -3.55
CA ARG A 20 -13.77 -0.94 -3.02
C ARG A 20 -13.34 -0.42 -1.65
N VAL A 21 -12.88 -1.30 -0.75
CA VAL A 21 -12.38 -0.89 0.58
C VAL A 21 -11.13 0.00 0.43
N LEU A 22 -10.25 -0.32 -0.53
CA LEU A 22 -9.08 0.51 -0.82
C LEU A 22 -9.50 1.92 -1.28
N ASP A 23 -10.43 2.02 -2.23
CA ASP A 23 -10.85 3.28 -2.83
C ASP A 23 -11.72 4.15 -1.90
N THR A 24 -12.61 3.53 -1.13
CA THR A 24 -13.63 4.28 -0.36
C THR A 24 -13.25 4.54 1.10
N GLU A 25 -12.27 3.81 1.64
CA GLU A 25 -11.91 3.90 3.06
C GLU A 25 -10.41 4.08 3.28
N VAL A 26 -9.58 3.18 2.73
CA VAL A 26 -8.14 3.19 3.02
C VAL A 26 -7.47 4.41 2.40
N ALA A 27 -7.68 4.64 1.10
CA ALA A 27 -7.04 5.74 0.41
C ALA A 27 -7.51 7.12 0.93
N PRO A 28 -8.83 7.38 1.05
CA PRO A 28 -9.32 8.62 1.64
C PRO A 28 -8.80 8.83 3.06
N GLY A 29 -8.86 7.80 3.92
CA GLY A 29 -8.41 7.91 5.30
C GLY A 29 -6.90 8.20 5.45
N ILE A 30 -6.07 7.80 4.48
CA ILE A 30 -4.65 8.18 4.45
C ILE A 30 -4.47 9.62 3.97
N VAL A 31 -5.18 10.01 2.90
CA VAL A 31 -5.09 11.37 2.33
C VAL A 31 -5.58 12.43 3.32
N GLU A 32 -6.68 12.16 4.04
CA GLU A 32 -7.26 13.05 5.05
C GLU A 32 -6.32 13.34 6.21
N ARG A 33 -5.35 12.46 6.49
CA ARG A 33 -4.34 12.70 7.53
C ARG A 33 -3.40 13.86 7.19
N GLY A 34 -3.37 14.34 5.94
CA GLY A 34 -2.58 15.51 5.55
C GLY A 34 -1.09 15.34 5.82
N LEU A 35 -0.56 14.13 5.63
CA LEU A 35 0.79 13.75 6.07
C LEU A 35 1.87 14.58 5.38
N PRO A 36 2.66 15.36 6.14
CA PRO A 36 3.79 16.08 5.59
C PRO A 36 4.76 15.12 4.89
N GLY A 37 5.08 15.44 3.64
CA GLY A 37 6.04 14.66 2.86
C GLY A 37 5.47 13.44 2.14
N LEU A 38 4.18 13.13 2.24
CA LEU A 38 3.51 12.21 1.30
C LEU A 38 3.27 12.94 -0.04
N GLU A 39 3.97 12.52 -1.09
CA GLU A 39 3.94 13.18 -2.40
C GLU A 39 3.01 12.49 -3.41
N GLN A 40 2.87 11.17 -3.30
CA GLN A 40 2.07 10.37 -4.23
C GLN A 40 1.58 9.10 -3.52
N PHE A 41 0.37 8.67 -3.85
CA PHE A 41 -0.20 7.40 -3.42
C PHE A 41 -0.99 6.78 -4.57
N GLU A 42 -0.58 5.59 -4.98
CA GLU A 42 -1.19 4.81 -6.06
C GLU A 42 -1.55 3.42 -5.57
N VAL A 43 -2.66 2.91 -6.09
CA VAL A 43 -3.10 1.53 -5.91
C VAL A 43 -2.99 0.81 -7.25
N TRP A 44 -2.37 -0.36 -7.23
CA TRP A 44 -2.12 -1.18 -8.40
C TRP A 44 -2.73 -2.55 -8.18
N ARG A 45 -3.31 -3.13 -9.22
CA ARG A 45 -3.68 -4.55 -9.24
C ARG A 45 -2.78 -5.27 -10.23
N ARG A 46 -2.20 -6.38 -9.81
CA ARG A 46 -1.35 -7.20 -10.68
C ARG A 46 -2.19 -7.85 -11.78
N ILE A 47 -1.74 -7.74 -13.02
CA ILE A 47 -2.34 -8.47 -14.16
C ILE A 47 -1.99 -9.95 -14.01
N ALA A 48 -3.00 -10.82 -14.10
CA ALA A 48 -2.92 -12.21 -13.65
C ALA A 48 -2.46 -13.17 -14.76
N GLU A 49 -1.24 -13.72 -14.63
CA GLU A 49 -0.84 -15.03 -15.23
C GLU A 49 0.15 -15.85 -14.35
N GLU A 50 0.62 -15.37 -13.18
CA GLU A 50 1.83 -15.98 -12.57
C GLU A 50 1.66 -16.65 -11.19
N ARG A 51 0.52 -16.59 -10.48
CA ARG A 51 0.34 -17.30 -9.19
C ARG A 51 -1.10 -17.64 -8.83
N ASP A 52 -1.31 -18.92 -8.48
CA ASP A 52 -2.31 -19.50 -7.56
C ASP A 52 -3.55 -18.64 -7.30
N ASP A 53 -4.44 -18.48 -8.28
CA ASP A 53 -5.81 -17.92 -8.21
C ASP A 53 -6.05 -16.67 -7.35
N ARG A 54 -5.01 -16.00 -6.83
CA ARG A 54 -5.12 -14.90 -5.88
C ARG A 54 -4.77 -13.60 -6.58
N HIS A 55 -5.54 -12.57 -6.28
CA HIS A 55 -5.29 -11.24 -6.80
C HIS A 55 -4.38 -10.46 -5.86
N GLU A 56 -3.23 -10.06 -6.38
CA GLU A 56 -2.33 -9.13 -5.69
C GLU A 56 -2.76 -7.69 -5.97
N PHE A 57 -2.83 -6.94 -4.88
CA PHE A 57 -2.92 -5.49 -4.88
C PHE A 57 -1.66 -4.93 -4.25
N LEU A 58 -1.12 -3.88 -4.86
CA LEU A 58 0.08 -3.19 -4.41
C LEU A 58 -0.23 -1.72 -4.19
N THR A 59 0.15 -1.20 -3.03
CA THR A 59 0.15 0.24 -2.78
C THR A 59 1.55 0.78 -2.97
N ALA A 60 1.70 1.77 -3.85
CA ALA A 60 2.94 2.50 -4.07
C ALA A 60 2.79 3.91 -3.52
N MET A 61 3.62 4.28 -2.54
CA MET A 61 3.60 5.60 -1.91
C MET A 61 4.97 6.26 -2.03
N ARG A 62 5.00 7.53 -2.40
CA ARG A 62 6.23 8.32 -2.46
C ARG A 62 6.30 9.28 -1.29
N PHE A 63 7.42 9.27 -0.60
CA PHE A 63 7.72 10.15 0.51
C PHE A 63 8.99 10.96 0.28
N THR A 64 9.11 12.12 0.91
CA THR A 64 10.33 12.95 0.86
C THR A 64 11.53 12.22 1.45
N ASP A 65 11.37 11.58 2.60
CA ASP A 65 12.41 10.86 3.37
C ASP A 65 11.80 9.76 4.27
N LEU A 66 12.64 9.07 5.06
CA LEU A 66 12.19 8.01 5.99
C LEU A 66 11.50 8.54 7.25
N ALA A 67 11.70 9.80 7.63
CA ALA A 67 11.00 10.39 8.78
C ALA A 67 9.52 10.60 8.45
N ALA A 68 9.21 11.05 7.23
CA ALA A 68 7.83 11.13 6.74
C ALA A 68 7.16 9.75 6.70
N VAL A 69 7.91 8.69 6.40
CA VAL A 69 7.39 7.30 6.47
C VAL A 69 7.08 6.89 7.91
N ALA A 70 7.97 7.23 8.86
CA ALA A 70 7.75 6.95 10.28
C ALA A 70 6.47 7.63 10.81
N GLU A 71 6.23 8.87 10.40
CA GLU A 71 5.01 9.61 10.75
C GLU A 71 3.75 8.94 10.17
N PHE A 72 3.83 8.46 8.93
CA PHE A 72 2.76 7.69 8.31
C PHE A 72 2.42 6.41 9.11
N THR A 73 3.43 5.65 9.54
CA THR A 73 3.21 4.37 10.25
C THR A 73 2.96 4.52 11.74
N GLY A 74 3.14 5.71 12.30
CA GLY A 74 3.03 5.97 13.74
C GLY A 74 4.27 5.56 14.54
N GLY A 75 5.44 5.48 13.89
CA GLY A 75 6.72 5.23 14.54
C GLY A 75 7.64 4.36 13.69
N ASP A 76 7.37 3.05 13.62
CA ASP A 76 8.20 2.10 12.88
C ASP A 76 7.91 2.18 11.37
N PRO A 77 8.83 2.69 10.54
CA PRO A 77 8.61 2.86 9.10
C PRO A 77 8.31 1.55 8.37
N GLN A 78 8.78 0.41 8.89
CA GLN A 78 8.67 -0.87 8.22
C GLN A 78 7.31 -1.52 8.41
N HIS A 79 6.62 -1.25 9.52
CA HIS A 79 5.40 -1.97 9.86
C HIS A 79 4.22 -1.59 8.93
N SER A 80 3.44 -2.60 8.54
CA SER A 80 2.26 -2.39 7.71
C SER A 80 1.06 -1.95 8.55
N VAL A 81 0.49 -0.79 8.21
CA VAL A 81 -0.76 -0.30 8.79
C VAL A 81 -1.91 -0.73 7.90
N VAL A 82 -2.59 -1.81 8.27
CA VAL A 82 -3.74 -2.35 7.53
C VAL A 82 -4.99 -2.23 8.40
N PRO A 83 -5.99 -1.41 8.02
CA PRO A 83 -7.23 -1.24 8.78
C PRO A 83 -7.99 -2.57 8.97
N PRO A 84 -8.76 -2.73 10.07
CA PRO A 84 -9.48 -3.99 10.35
C PRO A 84 -10.36 -4.48 9.20
N ARG A 85 -11.05 -3.58 8.50
CA ARG A 85 -11.92 -3.93 7.37
C ARG A 85 -11.14 -4.46 6.16
N ALA A 86 -9.98 -3.87 5.86
CA ALA A 86 -9.09 -4.37 4.83
C ALA A 86 -8.55 -5.77 5.21
N ARG A 87 -8.20 -5.99 6.48
CA ARG A 87 -7.76 -7.31 6.97
C ARG A 87 -8.83 -8.39 6.83
N ALA A 88 -10.11 -8.04 6.93
CA ALA A 88 -11.21 -9.00 6.85
C ALA A 88 -11.41 -9.60 5.45
N VAL A 89 -10.91 -8.94 4.41
CA VAL A 89 -11.05 -9.36 3.01
C VAL A 89 -9.71 -9.73 2.36
N LEU A 90 -8.62 -9.68 3.12
CA LEU A 90 -7.30 -10.13 2.68
C LEU A 90 -7.08 -11.59 3.11
N ASP A 91 -6.54 -12.40 2.19
CA ASP A 91 -6.04 -13.74 2.49
C ASP A 91 -4.69 -13.65 3.23
N THR A 92 -3.78 -12.81 2.70
CA THR A 92 -2.48 -12.56 3.30
C THR A 92 -1.95 -11.20 2.86
N PHE A 93 -0.95 -10.68 3.56
CA PHE A 93 -0.29 -9.42 3.20
C PHE A 93 1.11 -9.32 3.78
N ASP A 94 1.91 -8.42 3.20
CA ASP A 94 3.25 -8.12 3.69
C ASP A 94 3.17 -7.47 5.08
N ALA A 95 3.67 -8.16 6.11
CA ALA A 95 3.78 -7.62 7.48
C ALA A 95 4.72 -6.40 7.56
N HIS A 96 5.71 -6.36 6.66
CA HIS A 96 6.66 -5.27 6.52
C HIS A 96 6.69 -4.72 5.10
N SER A 97 6.57 -3.41 4.97
CA SER A 97 6.66 -2.74 3.68
C SER A 97 8.10 -2.54 3.25
N ARG A 98 8.33 -2.62 1.93
CA ARG A 98 9.65 -2.44 1.32
C ARG A 98 9.87 -0.97 1.00
N HIS A 99 11.08 -0.48 1.26
CA HIS A 99 11.48 0.91 1.00
C HIS A 99 12.63 0.97 0.02
N TYR A 100 12.52 1.86 -0.96
CA TYR A 100 13.55 2.09 -1.97
C TYR A 100 13.88 3.57 -2.06
N GLU A 101 15.16 3.88 -2.22
CA GLU A 101 15.59 5.23 -2.55
C GLU A 101 15.53 5.43 -4.07
N LEU A 102 14.98 6.55 -4.52
CA LEU A 102 15.07 6.93 -5.92
C LEU A 102 16.52 7.25 -6.28
N ARG A 103 17.13 6.45 -7.17
CA ARG A 103 18.50 6.69 -7.65
C ARG A 103 18.57 7.56 -8.90
N ARG A 104 17.68 7.35 -9.88
CA ARG A 104 17.64 8.06 -11.17
C ARG A 104 16.22 8.06 -11.76
N ARG A 105 15.94 9.02 -12.64
CA ARG A 105 14.79 9.03 -13.57
C ARG A 105 15.33 9.21 -14.98
N HIS A 106 14.76 8.52 -15.94
CA HIS A 106 15.21 8.56 -17.35
C HIS A 106 14.15 9.12 -18.30
N VAL A 107 12.94 9.38 -17.79
CA VAL A 107 11.80 10.05 -18.44
C VAL A 107 11.05 10.87 -17.40
#